data_AF-A0A4R6WR65-F1
#
_entry.id   AF-A0A4R6WR65-F1
#
_cell.length_a   1.000
_cell.length_b   1.000
_cell.length_c   1.000
_cell.angle_alpha   90.00
_cell.angle_beta   90.00
_cell.angle_gamma   90.00
#
_symmetry.space_group_name_H-M   'P 1'
#
loop_
_entity.id
_entity.type
_entity.pdbx_description
1 polymer ?
#
loop_
_entity_poly.entity_id
_entity_poly.type
_entity_poly.pdbx_seq_one_letter_code
_entity_poly.pdbx_strand_id
1 'polypeptide(L)'
;MTTESNVKTAAEKVKSFAMGFIGSMFVALGFSYFSEQSSYRIPRILLPVYEFLGNIGLAIGLLILGAALLYAAYAKFKNNGGRPAVILIVLPLFLVFSFVITKWTENGSKVKEKQQISGNKDNTNKEISRPKLDHEKANAYLDQLELLVDKMTKAKELKDDTAFKTLEAEYFEQMNQLADIIPQLSKTDKYADFAHYNAQLAQKINQMRGIE
;
A
#
# COMPACT_ATOMS: atom_id res chain seq x y z
N MET A 1 18.16 -8.24 47.66
CA MET A 1 18.15 -9.19 46.52
C MET A 1 16.75 -9.57 46.01
N THR A 2 15.67 -9.37 46.78
CA THR A 2 14.29 -9.73 46.37
C THR A 2 13.63 -8.75 45.39
N THR A 3 14.00 -7.47 45.43
CA THR A 3 13.38 -6.42 44.59
C THR A 3 13.77 -6.51 43.12
N GLU A 4 15.05 -6.74 42.80
CA GLU A 4 15.52 -6.88 41.39
C GLU A 4 14.91 -8.10 40.69
N SER A 5 14.78 -9.21 41.42
CA SER A 5 14.14 -10.44 40.92
C SER A 5 12.67 -10.19 40.54
N ASN A 6 11.92 -9.51 41.40
CA ASN A 6 10.49 -9.22 41.16
C ASN A 6 10.29 -8.24 40.00
N VAL A 7 11.15 -7.22 39.88
CA VAL A 7 11.11 -6.25 38.77
C VAL A 7 11.43 -6.92 37.43
N LYS A 8 12.44 -7.80 37.40
CA LYS A 8 12.82 -8.56 36.20
C LYS A 8 11.68 -9.48 35.74
N THR A 9 11.05 -10.20 36.67
CA THR A 9 9.92 -11.08 36.36
C THR A 9 8.69 -10.31 35.87
N ALA A 10 8.40 -9.14 36.45
CA ALA A 10 7.33 -8.27 35.97
C ALA A 10 7.60 -7.76 34.54
N ALA A 11 8.82 -7.31 34.26
CA ALA A 11 9.21 -6.86 32.92
C ALA A 11 9.08 -7.96 31.86
N GLU A 12 9.47 -9.19 32.17
CA GLU A 12 9.32 -10.32 31.24
C GLU A 12 7.85 -10.68 30.97
N LYS A 13 6.96 -10.51 31.96
CA LYS A 13 5.50 -10.63 31.79
C LYS A 13 4.94 -9.55 30.86
N VAL A 14 5.36 -8.29 31.04
CA VAL A 14 4.95 -7.19 30.13
C VAL A 14 5.43 -7.46 28.71
N LYS A 15 6.67 -7.91 28.53
CA LYS A 15 7.20 -8.31 27.21
C LYS A 15 6.36 -9.42 26.56
N SER A 16 5.90 -10.40 27.35
CA SER A 16 5.02 -11.44 26.80
C SER A 16 3.66 -10.90 26.35
N PHE A 17 3.07 -9.93 27.06
CA PHE A 17 1.86 -9.26 26.58
C PHE A 17 2.10 -8.48 25.30
N ALA A 18 3.21 -7.74 25.19
CA ALA A 18 3.58 -7.03 23.98
C ALA A 18 3.76 -7.99 22.78
N MET A 19 4.43 -9.13 22.97
CA MET A 19 4.54 -10.16 21.93
C MET A 19 3.17 -10.71 21.52
N GLY A 20 2.29 -10.96 22.50
CA GLY A 20 0.94 -11.44 22.23
C GLY A 20 0.12 -10.43 21.43
N PHE A 21 0.22 -9.15 21.77
CA PHE A 21 -0.43 -8.06 21.05
C PHE A 21 0.08 -7.95 19.60
N ILE A 22 1.40 -7.90 19.41
CA ILE A 22 2.01 -7.83 18.07
C ILE A 22 1.63 -9.07 17.24
N GLY A 23 1.67 -10.27 17.84
CA GLY A 23 1.24 -11.52 17.21
C GLY A 23 -0.22 -11.45 16.77
N SER A 24 -1.11 -10.92 17.62
CA SER A 24 -2.53 -10.76 17.29
C SER A 24 -2.77 -9.78 16.14
N MET A 25 -1.97 -8.72 16.03
CA MET A 25 -2.02 -7.79 14.89
C MET A 25 -1.60 -8.48 13.59
N PHE A 26 -0.54 -9.31 13.62
CA PHE A 26 -0.13 -10.07 12.44
C PHE A 26 -1.17 -11.08 12.00
N VAL A 27 -1.85 -11.76 12.94
CA VAL A 27 -2.97 -12.63 12.60
C VAL A 27 -4.10 -11.84 11.94
N ALA A 28 -4.52 -10.72 12.52
CA ALA A 28 -5.58 -9.88 11.97
C ALA A 28 -5.22 -9.33 10.57
N LEU A 29 -3.97 -8.91 10.36
CA LEU A 29 -3.46 -8.49 9.05
C LEU A 29 -3.41 -9.64 8.05
N GLY A 30 -2.94 -10.82 8.47
CA GLY A 30 -2.93 -12.03 7.62
C GLY A 30 -4.34 -12.37 7.12
N PHE A 31 -5.34 -12.32 8.01
CA PHE A 31 -6.74 -12.51 7.62
C PHE A 31 -7.24 -11.42 6.65
N SER A 32 -6.82 -10.16 6.83
CA SER A 32 -7.21 -9.09 5.90
C SER A 32 -6.64 -9.29 4.50
N TYR A 33 -5.46 -9.90 4.37
CA TYR A 33 -4.76 -10.08 3.09
C TYR A 33 -5.26 -11.27 2.26
N PHE A 34 -6.17 -12.08 2.79
CA PHE A 34 -6.95 -13.02 1.98
C PHE A 34 -8.00 -12.31 1.11
N SER A 35 -8.35 -11.06 1.43
CA SER A 35 -9.17 -10.23 0.55
C SER A 35 -8.29 -9.39 -0.39
N GLU A 36 -8.77 -9.17 -1.61
CA GLU A 36 -8.13 -8.23 -2.53
C GLU A 36 -8.15 -6.82 -1.95
N GLN A 37 -6.97 -6.19 -1.88
CA GLN A 37 -6.80 -4.83 -1.38
C GLN A 37 -6.05 -4.01 -2.44
N SER A 38 -6.41 -2.73 -2.58
CA SER A 38 -5.78 -1.80 -3.52
C SER A 38 -4.32 -1.48 -3.15
N SER A 39 -3.92 -1.69 -1.88
CA SER A 39 -2.54 -1.53 -1.41
C SER A 39 -2.23 -2.47 -0.25
N TYR A 40 -1.19 -3.28 -0.40
CA TYR A 40 -0.71 -4.20 0.64
C TYR A 40 0.43 -3.56 1.44
N ARG A 41 0.28 -3.49 2.76
CA ARG A 41 1.39 -3.09 3.65
C ARG A 41 2.22 -4.31 4.02
N ILE A 42 3.29 -4.55 3.25
CA ILE A 42 4.13 -5.74 3.40
C ILE A 42 5.25 -5.47 4.39
N PRO A 43 5.34 -6.21 5.52
CA PRO A 43 6.51 -6.13 6.39
C PRO A 43 7.77 -6.57 5.63
N ARG A 44 8.88 -5.84 5.77
CA ARG A 44 10.15 -6.11 5.05
C ARG A 44 10.66 -7.56 5.21
N ILE A 45 10.37 -8.19 6.36
CA ILE A 45 10.77 -9.58 6.66
C ILE A 45 10.03 -10.58 5.74
N LEU A 46 8.83 -10.24 5.27
CA LEU A 46 7.99 -11.08 4.41
C LEU A 46 8.04 -10.66 2.94
N LEU A 47 8.89 -9.70 2.58
CA LEU A 47 9.09 -9.23 1.21
C LEU A 47 9.56 -10.35 0.26
N PRO A 48 10.52 -11.23 0.66
CA PRO A 48 10.91 -12.37 -0.18
C PRO A 48 9.78 -13.38 -0.37
N VAL A 49 8.93 -13.56 0.65
CA VAL A 49 7.78 -14.47 0.61
C VAL A 49 6.71 -13.91 -0.34
N TYR A 50 6.51 -12.60 -0.32
CA TYR A 50 5.60 -11.90 -1.21
C TYR A 50 6.04 -11.99 -2.68
N GLU A 51 7.32 -11.78 -2.96
CA GLU A 51 7.86 -11.87 -4.32
C GLU A 51 7.72 -13.30 -4.90
N PHE A 52 7.79 -14.33 -4.06
CA PHE A 52 7.72 -15.72 -4.50
C PHE A 52 6.30 -16.30 -4.57
N LEU A 53 5.42 -15.95 -3.62
CA LEU A 53 4.10 -16.59 -3.44
C LEU A 53 2.93 -15.59 -3.51
N GLY A 54 3.20 -14.32 -3.79
CA GLY A 54 2.20 -13.26 -3.90
C GLY A 54 1.42 -13.00 -2.60
N ASN A 55 0.21 -12.46 -2.76
CA ASN A 55 -0.67 -12.07 -1.66
C ASN A 55 -1.04 -13.25 -0.75
N ILE A 56 -1.26 -14.44 -1.33
CA ILE A 56 -1.64 -15.65 -0.59
C ILE A 56 -0.49 -16.12 0.30
N GLY A 57 0.74 -16.17 -0.23
CA GLY A 57 1.91 -16.54 0.56
C GLY A 57 2.21 -15.56 1.68
N LEU A 58 2.04 -14.27 1.41
CA LEU A 58 2.15 -13.22 2.43
C LEU A 58 1.11 -13.40 3.55
N ALA A 59 -0.15 -13.68 3.20
CA ALA A 59 -1.22 -13.90 4.17
C ALA A 59 -0.92 -15.11 5.05
N ILE A 60 -0.51 -16.23 4.45
CA ILE A 60 -0.10 -17.44 5.18
C ILE A 60 1.13 -17.17 6.06
N GLY A 61 2.13 -16.45 5.54
CA GLY A 61 3.32 -16.08 6.30
C GLY A 61 3.01 -15.23 7.54
N LEU A 62 2.09 -14.28 7.41
CA LEU A 62 1.60 -13.47 8.53
C LEU A 62 0.84 -14.29 9.57
N LEU A 63 0.00 -15.24 9.14
CA LEU A 63 -0.70 -16.14 10.06
C LEU A 63 0.27 -17.03 10.84
N ILE A 64 1.27 -17.61 10.16
CA ILE A 64 2.27 -18.47 10.80
C ILE A 64 3.11 -17.64 11.79
N LEU A 65 3.58 -16.46 11.38
CA LEU A 65 4.36 -15.56 12.22
C LEU A 65 3.55 -15.10 13.45
N GLY A 66 2.29 -14.72 13.24
CA GLY A 66 1.37 -14.33 14.29
C GLY A 66 1.11 -15.46 15.29
N ALA A 67 0.83 -16.67 14.81
CA ALA A 67 0.65 -17.86 15.65
C ALA A 67 1.91 -18.21 16.45
N ALA A 68 3.09 -18.14 15.82
CA ALA A 68 4.37 -18.36 16.50
C ALA A 68 4.61 -17.34 17.62
N LEU A 69 4.30 -16.06 17.40
CA LEU A 69 4.41 -15.02 18.42
C LEU A 69 3.40 -15.19 19.56
N LEU A 70 2.16 -15.59 19.26
CA LEU A 70 1.15 -15.90 20.29
C LEU A 70 1.60 -17.07 21.16
N TYR A 71 2.14 -18.13 20.56
CA TYR A 71 2.70 -19.26 21.29
C TYR A 71 3.91 -18.85 22.14
N ALA A 72 4.83 -18.06 21.57
CA ALA A 72 5.99 -17.54 22.29
C ALA A 72 5.57 -16.65 23.48
N ALA A 73 4.54 -15.81 23.31
CA ALA A 73 3.96 -15.01 24.38
C ALA A 73 3.41 -15.90 25.51
N TYR A 74 2.63 -16.93 25.17
CA TYR A 74 2.11 -17.90 26.15
C TYR A 74 3.24 -18.61 26.91
N ALA A 75 4.20 -19.19 26.19
CA ALA A 75 5.33 -19.91 26.77
C ALA A 75 6.15 -18.99 27.68
N LYS A 76 6.43 -17.76 27.24
CA LYS A 76 7.18 -16.78 28.01
C LYS A 76 6.46 -16.34 29.27
N PHE A 77 5.14 -16.11 29.21
CA PHE A 77 4.36 -15.72 30.39
C PHE A 77 4.31 -16.86 31.42
N LYS A 78 4.09 -18.10 30.97
CA LYS A 78 4.11 -19.30 31.82
C LYS A 78 5.47 -19.49 32.49
N ASN A 79 6.56 -19.40 31.73
CA ASN A 79 7.92 -19.63 32.23
C ASN A 79 8.39 -18.55 33.22
N ASN A 80 7.80 -17.36 33.19
CA ASN A 80 8.09 -16.27 34.13
C ASN A 80 7.09 -16.21 35.29
N GLY A 81 6.45 -17.33 35.66
CA GLY A 81 5.56 -17.40 36.82
C GLY A 81 4.25 -16.62 36.67
N GLY A 82 3.78 -16.45 35.43
CA GLY A 82 2.44 -15.96 35.13
C GLY A 82 1.39 -17.08 35.25
N ARG A 83 0.16 -16.75 35.66
CA ARG A 83 -0.95 -17.72 35.73
C ARG A 83 -1.47 -18.02 34.33
N PRO A 84 -1.37 -19.26 33.80
CA PRO A 84 -1.75 -19.57 32.42
C PRO A 84 -3.18 -19.14 32.04
N ALA A 85 -4.13 -19.22 32.97
CA ALA A 85 -5.50 -18.78 32.77
C ALA A 85 -5.60 -17.29 32.39
N VAL A 86 -4.74 -16.42 32.94
CA VAL A 86 -4.76 -14.98 32.64
C VAL A 86 -4.40 -14.73 31.18
N ILE A 87 -3.33 -15.36 30.69
CA ILE A 87 -2.89 -15.13 29.30
C ILE A 87 -3.83 -15.82 28.29
N LEU A 88 -4.47 -16.93 28.67
CA LEU A 88 -5.50 -17.57 27.84
C LEU A 88 -6.77 -16.71 27.69
N ILE A 89 -7.05 -15.80 28.62
CA ILE A 89 -8.15 -14.82 28.47
C ILE A 89 -7.67 -13.60 27.67
N VAL A 90 -6.44 -13.13 27.93
CA VAL A 90 -5.92 -11.90 27.32
C VAL A 90 -5.61 -12.06 25.82
N LEU A 91 -5.04 -13.19 25.39
CA LEU A 91 -4.69 -13.39 23.97
C LEU A 91 -5.91 -13.37 23.03
N PRO A 92 -7.03 -14.05 23.33
CA PRO A 92 -8.27 -13.91 22.56
C PRO A 92 -8.79 -12.46 22.53
N LEU A 93 -8.71 -11.74 23.65
CA LEU A 93 -9.12 -10.33 23.67
C LEU A 93 -8.25 -9.47 22.75
N PHE A 94 -6.93 -9.71 22.71
CA PHE A 94 -6.03 -9.04 21.76
C PHE A 94 -6.34 -9.39 20.30
N LEU A 95 -6.72 -10.63 20.01
CA LEU A 95 -7.18 -11.02 18.67
C LEU A 95 -8.44 -10.27 18.27
N VAL A 96 -9.49 -10.31 19.09
CA VAL A 96 -10.75 -9.60 18.83
C VAL A 96 -10.49 -8.10 18.64
N PHE A 97 -9.72 -7.50 19.54
CA PHE A 97 -9.36 -6.09 19.48
C PHE A 97 -8.57 -5.73 18.22
N SER A 98 -7.59 -6.56 17.84
CA SER A 98 -6.81 -6.36 16.61
C SER A 98 -7.68 -6.45 15.37
N PHE A 99 -8.64 -7.39 15.32
CA PHE A 99 -9.61 -7.47 14.24
C PHE A 99 -10.50 -6.23 14.14
N VAL A 100 -10.97 -5.69 15.27
CA VAL A 100 -11.75 -4.44 15.31
C VAL A 100 -10.93 -3.27 14.78
N ILE A 101 -9.66 -3.14 15.21
CA ILE A 101 -8.76 -2.09 14.69
C ILE A 101 -8.55 -2.26 13.18
N THR A 102 -8.25 -3.46 12.70
CA THR A 102 -8.00 -3.71 11.28
C THR A 102 -9.25 -3.39 10.45
N LYS A 103 -10.45 -3.80 10.89
CA LYS A 103 -11.71 -3.48 10.21
C LYS A 103 -12.06 -2.00 10.26
N TRP A 104 -11.80 -1.32 11.38
CA TRP A 104 -12.02 0.12 11.47
C TRP A 104 -11.06 0.90 10.58
N THR A 105 -9.80 0.44 10.48
CA THR A 105 -8.79 1.03 9.59
C THR A 105 -9.11 0.75 8.12
N GLU A 106 -9.55 -0.47 7.77
CA GLU A 106 -10.06 -0.81 6.43
C GLU A 106 -11.25 0.09 6.05
N ASN A 107 -12.21 0.29 6.95
CA ASN A 107 -13.37 1.15 6.68
C ASN A 107 -12.98 2.64 6.60
N GLY A 108 -12.05 3.11 7.42
CA GLY A 108 -11.50 4.47 7.32
C GLY A 108 -10.77 4.70 6.00
N SER A 109 -10.02 3.70 5.52
CA SER A 109 -9.42 3.71 4.19
C SER A 109 -10.49 3.68 3.11
N LYS A 110 -11.54 2.85 3.21
CA LYS A 110 -12.66 2.85 2.26
C LYS A 110 -13.48 4.14 2.28
N VAL A 111 -13.57 4.85 3.40
CA VAL A 111 -14.22 6.18 3.48
C VAL A 111 -13.34 7.25 2.85
N LYS A 112 -12.01 7.19 3.03
CA LYS A 112 -11.06 8.09 2.35
C LYS A 112 -10.92 7.77 0.86
N GLU A 113 -10.95 6.50 0.49
CA GLU A 113 -10.95 5.99 -0.88
C GLU A 113 -12.30 6.27 -1.54
N LYS A 114 -13.44 6.20 -0.83
CA LYS A 114 -14.73 6.71 -1.31
C LYS A 114 -14.82 8.23 -1.34
N GLN A 115 -14.11 8.99 -0.51
CA GLN A 115 -14.03 10.44 -0.62
C GLN A 115 -13.03 10.88 -1.70
N GLN A 116 -12.00 10.09 -1.99
CA GLN A 116 -11.15 10.27 -3.17
C GLN A 116 -11.85 9.79 -4.46
N ILE A 117 -12.68 8.75 -4.41
CA ILE A 117 -13.47 8.24 -5.54
C ILE A 117 -14.75 9.06 -5.75
N SER A 118 -15.40 9.61 -4.72
CA SER A 118 -16.55 10.53 -4.89
C SER A 118 -16.11 11.97 -5.11
N GLY A 119 -14.92 12.37 -4.64
CA GLY A 119 -14.25 13.61 -5.07
C GLY A 119 -13.73 13.53 -6.52
N ASN A 120 -13.48 12.33 -7.04
CA ASN A 120 -13.10 12.12 -8.45
C ASN A 120 -14.24 11.69 -9.38
N LYS A 121 -15.38 11.18 -8.89
CA LYS A 121 -16.52 10.82 -9.75
C LYS A 121 -17.37 12.01 -10.19
N ASP A 122 -17.30 13.15 -9.48
CA ASP A 122 -17.90 14.41 -9.94
C ASP A 122 -16.99 15.22 -10.87
N ASN A 123 -15.73 14.79 -11.09
CA ASN A 123 -14.80 15.45 -12.01
C ASN A 123 -14.55 14.65 -13.30
N THR A 124 -15.38 13.67 -13.63
CA THR A 124 -15.31 12.93 -14.90
C THR A 124 -15.69 13.76 -16.13
N ASN A 125 -15.76 15.09 -16.03
CA ASN A 125 -15.98 15.99 -17.16
C ASN A 125 -15.45 17.42 -16.95
N LYS A 126 -14.42 17.60 -16.10
CA LYS A 126 -13.62 18.82 -16.18
C LYS A 126 -12.33 18.49 -16.90
N GLU A 127 -12.27 18.86 -18.17
CA GLU A 127 -11.01 19.06 -18.89
C GLU A 127 -10.08 19.85 -17.98
N ILE A 128 -9.11 19.18 -17.34
CA ILE A 128 -8.07 19.86 -16.58
C ILE A 128 -7.23 20.56 -17.64
N SER A 129 -7.32 21.88 -17.69
CA SER A 129 -6.55 22.68 -18.62
C SER A 129 -5.06 22.48 -18.36
N ARG A 130 -4.28 22.27 -19.42
CA ARG A 130 -2.83 22.12 -19.37
C ARG A 130 -2.18 23.16 -18.44
N PRO A 131 -1.38 22.76 -17.45
CA PRO A 131 -0.77 23.69 -16.51
C PRO A 131 0.30 24.54 -17.21
N LYS A 132 0.35 25.83 -16.89
CA LYS A 132 1.42 26.74 -17.37
C LYS A 132 2.65 26.57 -16.49
N LEU A 133 3.57 25.69 -16.89
CA LEU A 133 4.81 25.45 -16.15
C LEU A 133 5.88 26.46 -16.57
N ASP A 134 6.66 26.95 -15.61
CA ASP A 134 7.82 27.82 -15.90
C ASP A 134 9.10 26.99 -16.18
N HIS A 135 8.94 25.68 -16.33
CA HIS A 135 10.04 24.72 -16.50
C HIS A 135 10.01 24.10 -17.90
N GLU A 136 10.96 24.51 -18.75
CA GLU A 136 11.02 24.13 -20.17
C GLU A 136 10.98 22.62 -20.39
N LYS A 137 11.79 21.85 -19.65
CA LYS A 137 11.81 20.38 -19.77
C LYS A 137 10.47 19.72 -19.39
N ALA A 138 9.73 20.33 -18.46
CA ALA A 138 8.46 19.77 -18.02
C ALA A 138 7.36 20.04 -19.04
N ASN A 139 7.38 21.21 -19.66
CA ASN A 139 6.50 21.52 -20.80
C ASN A 139 6.81 20.61 -21.98
N ALA A 140 8.10 20.44 -22.34
CA ALA A 140 8.50 19.56 -23.43
C ALA A 140 8.09 18.10 -23.19
N TYR A 141 8.18 17.62 -21.95
CA TYR A 141 7.66 16.31 -21.57
C TYR A 141 6.15 16.20 -21.76
N LEU A 142 5.37 17.19 -21.31
CA LEU A 142 3.93 17.20 -21.51
C LEU A 142 3.54 17.26 -22.99
N ASP A 143 4.23 18.06 -23.80
CA ASP A 143 4.03 18.10 -25.27
C ASP A 143 4.22 16.74 -25.91
N GLN A 144 5.30 16.03 -25.55
CA GLN A 144 5.58 14.70 -26.05
C GLN A 144 4.52 13.69 -25.60
N LEU A 145 4.09 13.79 -24.33
CA LEU A 145 3.11 12.87 -23.77
C LEU A 145 1.72 13.08 -24.40
N GLU A 146 1.30 14.32 -24.59
CA GLU A 146 0.05 14.67 -25.30
C GLU A 146 0.06 14.10 -26.72
N LEU A 147 1.16 14.32 -27.48
CA LEU A 147 1.31 13.76 -28.82
C LEU A 147 1.26 12.23 -28.83
N LEU A 148 1.87 11.59 -27.83
CA LEU A 148 1.89 10.13 -27.72
C LEU A 148 0.49 9.59 -27.41
N VAL A 149 -0.25 10.22 -26.50
CA VAL A 149 -1.65 9.87 -26.20
C VAL A 149 -2.53 9.97 -27.44
N ASP A 150 -2.37 11.03 -28.25
CA ASP A 150 -3.11 11.20 -29.50
C ASP A 150 -2.78 10.09 -30.52
N LYS A 151 -1.50 9.74 -30.66
CA LYS A 151 -1.06 8.64 -31.53
C LYS A 151 -1.61 7.29 -31.06
N MET A 152 -1.58 7.02 -29.75
CA MET A 152 -2.11 5.78 -29.17
C MET A 152 -3.63 5.68 -29.36
N THR A 153 -4.34 6.80 -29.20
CA THR A 153 -5.79 6.87 -29.42
C THR A 153 -6.12 6.51 -30.87
N LYS A 154 -5.42 7.12 -31.84
CA LYS A 154 -5.58 6.80 -33.26
C LYS A 154 -5.23 5.33 -33.58
N ALA A 155 -4.14 4.81 -33.03
CA ALA A 155 -3.77 3.40 -33.23
C ALA A 155 -4.86 2.45 -32.70
N LYS A 156 -5.49 2.80 -31.57
CA LYS A 156 -6.58 2.02 -30.99
C LYS A 156 -7.86 2.11 -31.81
N GLU A 157 -8.22 3.29 -32.31
CA GLU A 157 -9.37 3.48 -33.23
C GLU A 157 -9.19 2.70 -34.53
N LEU A 158 -7.97 2.67 -35.07
CA LEU A 158 -7.59 1.92 -36.27
C LEU A 158 -7.38 0.42 -36.03
N LYS A 159 -7.47 -0.04 -34.77
CA LYS A 159 -7.20 -1.43 -34.34
C LYS A 159 -5.81 -1.93 -34.78
N ASP A 160 -4.83 -1.04 -34.80
CA ASP A 160 -3.44 -1.37 -35.11
C ASP A 160 -2.69 -1.71 -33.82
N ASP A 161 -2.80 -2.97 -33.41
CA ASP A 161 -2.19 -3.48 -32.18
C ASP A 161 -0.66 -3.43 -32.20
N THR A 162 -0.04 -3.48 -33.39
CA THR A 162 1.42 -3.39 -33.53
C THR A 162 1.89 -1.97 -33.26
N ALA A 163 1.26 -0.98 -33.90
CA ALA A 163 1.56 0.43 -33.66
C ALA A 163 1.29 0.83 -32.20
N PHE A 164 0.20 0.32 -31.60
CA PHE A 164 -0.11 0.59 -30.20
C PHE A 164 0.97 0.06 -29.24
N LYS A 165 1.48 -1.16 -29.46
CA LYS A 165 2.57 -1.72 -28.64
C LYS A 165 3.88 -0.96 -28.77
N THR A 166 4.22 -0.47 -29.97
CA THR A 166 5.41 0.37 -30.17
C THR A 166 5.28 1.68 -29.39
N LEU A 167 4.12 2.33 -29.47
CA LEU A 167 3.85 3.57 -28.73
C LEU A 167 3.80 3.35 -27.21
N GLU A 168 3.38 2.17 -26.75
CA GLU A 168 3.43 1.79 -25.33
C GLU A 168 4.89 1.69 -24.83
N ALA A 169 5.80 1.14 -25.62
CA ALA A 169 7.22 1.12 -25.29
C ALA A 169 7.81 2.54 -25.23
N GLU A 170 7.47 3.39 -26.21
CA GLU A 170 7.87 4.82 -26.21
C GLU A 170 7.38 5.55 -24.95
N TYR A 171 6.15 5.26 -24.49
CA TYR A 171 5.61 5.82 -23.25
C TYR A 171 6.45 5.43 -22.02
N PHE A 172 6.83 4.15 -21.88
CA PHE A 172 7.65 3.71 -20.76
C PHE A 172 9.06 4.32 -20.78
N GLU A 173 9.65 4.48 -21.97
CA GLU A 173 10.93 5.20 -22.09
C GLU A 173 10.80 6.66 -21.70
N GLN A 174 9.71 7.32 -22.12
CA GLN A 174 9.45 8.71 -21.79
C GLN A 174 9.24 8.93 -20.28
N MET A 175 8.66 7.97 -19.55
CA MET A 175 8.53 8.03 -18.09
C MET A 175 9.87 8.18 -17.37
N ASN A 176 11.00 7.73 -17.96
CA ASN A 176 12.32 7.91 -17.36
C ASN A 176 12.71 9.39 -17.22
N GLN A 177 12.19 10.27 -18.09
CA GLN A 177 12.44 11.72 -18.02
C GLN A 177 11.85 12.34 -16.75
N LEU A 178 10.85 11.69 -16.12
CA LEU A 178 10.27 12.16 -14.87
C LEU A 178 11.28 12.14 -13.72
N ALA A 179 12.28 11.26 -13.74
CA ALA A 179 13.33 11.20 -12.73
C ALA A 179 14.12 12.51 -12.64
N ASP A 180 14.27 13.22 -13.76
CA ASP A 180 14.96 14.51 -13.83
C ASP A 180 14.02 15.69 -13.58
N ILE A 181 12.74 15.57 -13.96
CA ILE A 181 11.75 16.64 -13.88
C ILE A 181 11.16 16.77 -12.45
N ILE A 182 10.79 15.65 -11.81
CA ILE A 182 10.12 15.65 -10.50
C ILE A 182 10.95 16.33 -9.40
N PRO A 183 12.27 16.09 -9.25
CA PRO A 183 13.06 16.74 -8.20
C PRO A 183 13.17 18.26 -8.37
N GLN A 184 13.03 18.76 -9.60
CA GLN A 184 13.09 20.19 -9.91
C GLN A 184 11.73 20.83 -9.72
N LEU A 185 10.67 20.21 -10.23
CA LEU A 185 9.31 20.72 -10.09
C LEU A 185 8.77 20.62 -8.67
N SER A 186 9.14 19.59 -7.89
CA SER A 186 8.66 19.39 -6.51
C SER A 186 9.02 20.53 -5.55
N LYS A 187 9.97 21.39 -5.94
CA LYS A 187 10.35 22.60 -5.21
C LYS A 187 9.50 23.82 -5.58
N THR A 188 8.60 23.68 -6.54
CA THR A 188 7.69 24.73 -7.03
C THR A 188 6.26 24.42 -6.61
N ASP A 189 5.45 25.47 -6.48
CA ASP A 189 4.00 25.41 -6.27
C ASP A 189 3.26 24.74 -7.44
N LYS A 190 3.85 24.72 -8.63
CA LYS A 190 3.31 24.11 -9.85
C LYS A 190 3.43 22.58 -9.92
N TYR A 191 4.07 21.94 -8.93
CA TYR A 191 4.23 20.49 -8.90
C TYR A 191 2.90 19.74 -8.87
N ALA A 192 1.96 20.20 -8.04
CA ALA A 192 0.67 19.54 -7.88
C ALA A 192 -0.09 19.50 -9.21
N ASP A 193 -0.15 20.64 -9.90
CA ASP A 193 -0.86 20.75 -11.18
C ASP A 193 -0.21 19.90 -12.27
N PHE A 194 1.13 19.87 -12.35
CA PHE A 194 1.86 18.97 -13.24
C PHE A 194 1.57 17.49 -12.95
N ALA A 195 1.66 17.09 -11.67
CA ALA A 195 1.45 15.71 -11.26
C ALA A 195 0.01 15.25 -11.56
N HIS A 196 -0.98 16.11 -11.31
CA HIS A 196 -2.38 15.84 -11.63
C HIS A 196 -2.62 15.70 -13.13
N TYR A 197 -2.07 16.61 -13.94
CA TYR A 197 -2.22 16.56 -15.39
C TYR A 197 -1.51 15.34 -16.01
N ASN A 198 -0.30 15.03 -15.55
CA ASN A 198 0.43 13.83 -15.96
C ASN A 198 -0.33 12.54 -15.59
N ALA A 199 -0.90 12.47 -14.38
CA ALA A 199 -1.70 11.33 -13.96
C ALA A 199 -2.96 11.15 -14.83
N GLN A 200 -3.58 12.24 -15.29
CA GLN A 200 -4.73 12.18 -16.19
C GLN A 200 -4.36 11.59 -17.56
N LEU A 201 -3.22 12.01 -18.14
CA LEU A 201 -2.73 11.45 -19.40
C LEU A 201 -2.37 9.96 -19.24
N ALA A 202 -1.70 9.59 -18.16
CA ALA A 202 -1.40 8.19 -17.84
C ALA A 202 -2.68 7.35 -17.65
N GLN A 203 -3.73 7.92 -17.04
CA GLN A 203 -5.02 7.25 -16.89
C GLN A 203 -5.68 6.98 -18.25
N LYS A 204 -5.65 7.94 -19.19
CA LYS A 204 -6.14 7.71 -20.56
C LYS A 204 -5.41 6.55 -21.23
N ILE A 205 -4.09 6.47 -21.05
CA ILE A 205 -3.28 5.36 -21.59
C ILE A 205 -3.70 4.01 -20.97
N ASN A 206 -3.87 3.95 -19.64
CA ASN A 206 -4.30 2.72 -18.95
C ASN A 206 -5.70 2.27 -19.39
N GLN A 207 -6.62 3.21 -19.61
CA GLN A 207 -7.95 2.91 -20.17
C GLN A 207 -7.84 2.29 -21.57
N MET A 208 -6.97 2.82 -22.44
CA MET A 208 -6.73 2.24 -23.78
C MET A 208 -6.12 0.82 -23.72
N ARG A 209 -5.38 0.52 -22.65
CA ARG A 209 -4.79 -0.81 -22.38
C ARG A 209 -5.80 -1.80 -21.78
N GLY A 210 -6.96 -1.33 -21.32
CA GLY A 210 -7.96 -2.17 -20.63
C GLY A 210 -7.60 -2.51 -19.19
N ILE A 211 -6.79 -1.67 -18.54
CA ILE A 211 -6.43 -1.79 -17.11
C ILE A 211 -7.33 -0.81 -16.35
N GLU A 212 -8.34 -1.33 -15.64
CA GLU A 212 -9.24 -0.57 -14.75
C GLU A 212 -8.75 -0.57 -13.29
#